data_AF-A0A117Q0D1-F1
#
_entry.id   AF-A0A117Q0D1-F1
#
_cell.length_a   1.000
_cell.length_b   1.000
_cell.length_c   1.000
_cell.angle_alpha   90.00
_cell.angle_beta   90.00
_cell.angle_gamma   90.00
#
_symmetry.space_group_name_H-M   'P 1'
#
loop_
_entity.id
_entity.type
_entity.pdbx_description
1 polymer ?
#
loop_
_entity_poly.entity_id
_entity_poly.type
_entity_poly.pdbx_seq_one_letter_code
_entity_poly.pdbx_strand_id
1 'polypeptide(L)'
;MAFDPDAVLPRFVGQYQAAHNGSDPYSDAWPWAEAIVRWHQDQDPPVLPGRGFSLGDAPQAREHLVAAVAESLRILMAWSGAAIGDLDLSHLGSELRILLEAEDDDGARLMPGSSGWPAPTGPYAGRWHALMHMIGSDPEQWALVRRSVSRAFDSLLWHARHLPHLADGAYNTVLDYRLRLAQRPRGDYRSLAEVALSLGMSPVPVRDPRWYQGYDLMTTAEAS
;
A
#
# COMPACT_ATOMS: atom_id res chain seq x y z
N MET A 1 -0.60 -16.14 -17.57
CA MET A 1 0.86 -15.95 -17.56
C MET A 1 1.35 -16.37 -16.19
N ALA A 2 2.44 -17.16 -16.13
CA ALA A 2 3.13 -17.40 -14.87
C ALA A 2 3.63 -16.06 -14.33
N PHE A 3 3.52 -15.89 -13.01
CA PHE A 3 3.96 -14.70 -12.31
C PHE A 3 5.49 -14.68 -12.31
N ASP A 4 6.09 -13.69 -12.96
CA ASP A 4 7.54 -13.48 -12.98
C ASP A 4 7.86 -12.25 -12.11
N PRO A 5 8.09 -12.44 -10.80
CA PRO A 5 8.38 -11.34 -9.91
C PRO A 5 9.66 -10.58 -10.29
N ASP A 6 10.63 -11.27 -10.92
CA ASP A 6 11.91 -10.68 -11.31
C ASP A 6 11.76 -9.62 -12.39
N ALA A 7 10.67 -9.65 -13.14
CA ALA A 7 10.42 -8.69 -14.21
C ALA A 7 9.32 -7.66 -13.89
N VAL A 8 8.42 -7.94 -12.95
CA VAL A 8 7.25 -7.08 -12.68
C VAL A 8 7.68 -5.77 -11.99
N LEU A 9 8.35 -5.86 -10.85
CA LEU A 9 8.71 -4.68 -10.06
C LEU A 9 9.72 -3.76 -10.78
N PRO A 10 10.78 -4.26 -11.45
CA PRO A 10 11.74 -3.40 -12.14
C PRO A 10 11.12 -2.69 -13.34
N ARG A 11 10.30 -3.40 -14.13
CA ARG A 11 9.59 -2.81 -15.26
C ARG A 11 8.65 -1.71 -14.80
N PHE A 12 7.88 -1.97 -13.73
CA PHE A 12 7.00 -0.97 -13.14
C PHE A 12 7.77 0.26 -12.67
N VAL A 13 8.89 0.10 -11.94
CA VAL A 13 9.69 1.26 -11.48
C VAL A 13 10.12 2.12 -12.66
N GLY A 14 10.62 1.51 -13.74
CA GLY A 14 11.02 2.25 -14.95
C GLY A 14 9.85 2.98 -15.62
N GLN A 15 8.69 2.32 -15.75
CA GLN A 15 7.47 2.93 -16.32
C GLN A 15 6.95 4.07 -15.45
N TYR A 16 6.89 3.86 -14.13
CA TYR A 16 6.44 4.83 -13.16
C TYR A 16 7.32 6.09 -13.19
N GLN A 17 8.65 5.93 -13.15
CA GLN A 17 9.57 7.05 -13.24
C GLN A 17 9.40 7.83 -14.55
N ALA A 18 9.20 7.14 -15.68
CA ALA A 18 8.96 7.79 -16.97
C ALA A 18 7.65 8.60 -16.97
N ALA A 19 6.60 8.09 -16.33
CA ALA A 19 5.30 8.75 -16.23
C ALA A 19 5.27 9.87 -15.17
N HIS A 20 6.06 9.77 -14.09
CA HIS A 20 6.01 10.68 -12.93
C HIS A 20 7.24 11.60 -12.84
N ASN A 21 7.77 12.06 -13.99
CA ASN A 21 8.90 13.00 -14.05
C ASN A 21 10.13 12.58 -13.24
N GLY A 22 10.43 11.29 -13.21
CA GLY A 22 11.54 10.70 -12.48
C GLY A 22 11.25 10.43 -10.99
N SER A 23 10.02 10.64 -10.52
CA SER A 23 9.65 10.27 -9.14
C SER A 23 9.70 8.76 -8.94
N ASP A 24 10.12 8.35 -7.75
CA ASP A 24 10.18 6.95 -7.35
C ASP A 24 8.88 6.53 -6.65
N PRO A 25 8.28 5.39 -7.00
CA PRO A 25 6.98 4.98 -6.46
C PRO A 25 6.99 4.76 -4.93
N TYR A 26 8.14 4.42 -4.33
CA TYR A 26 8.27 4.37 -2.88
C TYR A 26 8.17 5.76 -2.25
N SER A 27 8.74 6.76 -2.93
CA SER A 27 8.73 8.15 -2.48
C SER A 27 7.33 8.75 -2.54
N ASP A 28 6.57 8.44 -3.60
CA ASP A 28 5.17 8.86 -3.72
C ASP A 28 4.24 8.09 -2.76
N ALA A 29 4.61 6.86 -2.38
CA ALA A 29 3.90 6.07 -1.37
C ALA A 29 4.18 6.53 0.08
N TRP A 30 5.28 7.24 0.32
CA TRP A 30 5.71 7.59 1.68
C TRP A 30 4.71 8.48 2.45
N PRO A 31 4.18 9.59 1.88
CA PRO A 31 3.19 10.42 2.58
C PRO A 31 1.91 9.64 2.92
N TRP A 32 1.50 8.71 2.05
CA TRP A 32 0.37 7.81 2.32
C TRP A 32 0.68 6.88 3.50
N ALA A 33 1.87 6.29 3.52
CA ALA A 33 2.28 5.41 4.61
C ALA A 33 2.31 6.15 5.96
N GLU A 34 2.85 7.37 6.02
CA GLU A 34 2.83 8.20 7.22
C GLU A 34 1.41 8.50 7.69
N ALA A 35 0.52 8.87 6.76
CA ALA A 35 -0.87 9.17 7.06
C ALA A 35 -1.62 7.93 7.60
N ILE A 36 -1.41 6.76 6.99
CA ILE A 36 -2.00 5.48 7.41
C ILE A 36 -1.53 5.12 8.83
N VAL A 37 -0.22 5.19 9.08
CA VAL A 37 0.35 4.85 10.39
C VAL A 37 -0.13 5.83 11.45
N ARG A 38 -0.11 7.13 11.16
CA ARG A 38 -0.65 8.17 12.07
C ARG A 38 -2.12 7.91 12.38
N TRP A 39 -2.95 7.76 11.35
CA TRP A 39 -4.39 7.53 11.51
C TRP A 39 -4.67 6.29 12.35
N HIS A 40 -3.92 5.20 12.13
CA HIS A 40 -4.06 3.97 12.91
C HIS A 40 -3.67 4.15 14.38
N GLN A 41 -2.62 4.93 14.66
CA GLN A 41 -2.14 5.21 16.02
C GLN A 41 -3.04 6.19 16.79
N ASP A 42 -3.68 7.12 16.09
CA ASP A 42 -4.52 8.17 16.69
C ASP A 42 -5.97 7.71 16.98
N GLN A 43 -6.33 6.43 16.70
CA GLN A 43 -7.66 5.91 16.99
C GLN A 43 -7.88 5.69 18.50
N ASP A 44 -8.70 6.53 19.13
CA ASP A 44 -9.18 6.34 20.50
C ASP A 44 -10.73 6.50 20.59
N PRO A 45 -11.48 5.41 20.89
CA PRO A 45 -11.01 4.04 21.08
C PRO A 45 -10.54 3.40 19.77
N PRO A 46 -9.69 2.35 19.82
CA PRO A 46 -9.29 1.62 18.62
C PRO A 46 -10.50 1.10 17.85
N VAL A 47 -10.50 1.29 16.52
CA VAL A 47 -11.55 0.82 15.59
C VAL A 47 -11.85 -0.68 15.76
N LEU A 48 -10.84 -1.47 16.14
CA LEU A 48 -10.99 -2.89 16.43
C LEU A 48 -10.70 -3.15 17.93
N PRO A 49 -11.70 -3.47 18.75
CA PRO A 49 -11.51 -3.73 20.18
C PRO A 49 -10.57 -4.91 20.43
N GLY A 50 -9.67 -4.78 21.41
CA GLY A 50 -8.63 -5.79 21.70
C GLY A 50 -7.47 -5.82 20.70
N ARG A 51 -7.48 -4.96 19.67
CA ARG A 51 -6.37 -4.77 18.73
C ARG A 51 -5.61 -3.46 18.95
N GLY A 52 -5.86 -2.77 20.07
CA GLY A 52 -5.07 -1.61 20.51
C GLY A 52 -3.59 -1.93 20.42
N PHE A 53 -2.88 -1.13 19.64
CA PHE A 53 -1.52 -1.44 19.24
C PHE A 53 -0.58 -0.37 19.74
N SER A 54 0.36 -0.80 20.58
CA SER A 54 1.56 -0.03 20.90
C SER A 54 2.72 -0.80 20.26
N LEU A 55 3.24 -0.31 19.12
CA LEU A 55 4.69 -0.40 18.92
C LEU A 55 5.22 0.30 20.15
N GLY A 56 5.98 -0.39 21.00
CA GLY A 56 6.56 0.24 22.19
C GLY A 56 7.15 1.60 21.81
N ASP A 57 7.17 2.56 22.73
CA ASP A 57 7.39 4.00 22.49
C ASP A 57 8.70 4.38 21.74
N ALA A 58 9.48 3.41 21.30
CA ALA A 58 10.64 3.54 20.44
C ALA A 58 10.28 4.17 19.07
N PRO A 59 10.79 5.39 18.77
CA PRO A 59 10.55 6.07 17.50
C PRO A 59 10.97 5.26 16.27
N GLN A 60 12.02 4.44 16.39
CA GLN A 60 12.50 3.55 15.33
C GLN A 60 11.45 2.51 14.91
N ALA A 61 10.64 2.04 15.85
CA ALA A 61 9.61 1.04 15.58
C ALA A 61 8.49 1.61 14.68
N ARG A 62 8.14 2.89 14.89
CA ARG A 62 7.22 3.63 14.00
C ARG A 62 7.81 3.83 12.61
N GLU A 63 9.08 4.20 12.51
CA GLU A 63 9.74 4.40 11.20
C GLU A 63 9.79 3.10 10.39
N HIS A 64 10.07 1.96 11.02
CA HIS A 64 10.00 0.66 10.34
C HIS A 64 8.58 0.30 9.89
N LEU A 65 7.56 0.64 10.68
CA LEU A 65 6.17 0.45 10.26
C LEU A 65 5.83 1.33 9.04
N VAL A 66 6.19 2.61 9.04
CA VAL A 66 5.98 3.50 7.89
C VAL A 66 6.69 2.95 6.65
N ALA A 67 7.94 2.55 6.77
CA ALA A 67 8.69 1.94 5.66
C ALA A 67 8.02 0.66 5.14
N ALA A 68 7.51 -0.20 6.02
CA ALA A 68 6.85 -1.43 5.62
C ALA A 68 5.48 -1.19 4.95
N VAL A 69 4.73 -0.18 5.40
CA VAL A 69 3.50 0.26 4.74
C VAL A 69 3.81 0.85 3.36
N ALA A 70 4.80 1.74 3.25
CA ALA A 70 5.23 2.32 1.98
C ALA A 70 5.67 1.24 0.98
N GLU A 71 6.38 0.22 1.46
CA GLU A 71 6.80 -0.88 0.60
C GLU A 71 5.63 -1.76 0.16
N SER A 72 4.66 -2.02 1.05
CA SER A 72 3.45 -2.76 0.69
C SER A 72 2.65 -2.05 -0.40
N LEU A 73 2.56 -0.72 -0.33
CA LEU A 73 1.94 0.12 -1.36
C LEU A 73 2.70 0.02 -2.69
N ARG A 74 4.03 0.19 -2.67
CA ARG A 74 4.88 0.09 -3.86
C ARG A 74 4.74 -1.26 -4.56
N ILE A 75 4.79 -2.35 -3.80
CA ILE A 75 4.62 -3.70 -4.33
C ILE A 75 3.24 -3.84 -4.98
N LEU A 76 2.17 -3.43 -4.30
CA LEU A 76 0.83 -3.58 -4.87
C LEU A 76 0.61 -2.72 -6.12
N MET A 77 1.14 -1.50 -6.17
CA MET A 77 1.13 -0.67 -7.39
C MET A 77 1.82 -1.42 -8.54
N ALA A 78 2.98 -2.02 -8.29
CA ALA A 78 3.71 -2.76 -9.31
C ALA A 78 2.95 -3.98 -9.82
N TRP A 79 2.29 -4.72 -8.92
CA TRP A 79 1.56 -5.93 -9.28
C TRP A 79 0.25 -5.65 -10.01
N SER A 80 -0.42 -4.57 -9.66
CA SER A 80 -1.73 -4.21 -10.22
C SER A 80 -1.64 -3.23 -11.39
N GLY A 81 -0.55 -2.49 -11.52
CA GLY A 81 -0.45 -1.32 -12.40
C GLY A 81 -1.42 -0.20 -12.01
N ALA A 82 -1.99 -0.24 -10.80
CA ALA A 82 -2.97 0.73 -10.35
C ALA A 82 -2.32 1.97 -9.75
N ALA A 83 -2.99 3.11 -9.90
CA ALA A 83 -2.67 4.32 -9.16
C ALA A 83 -2.83 4.06 -7.65
N ILE A 84 -2.07 4.80 -6.82
CA ILE A 84 -2.07 4.59 -5.36
C ILE A 84 -3.48 4.69 -4.74
N GLY A 85 -4.33 5.59 -5.23
CA GLY A 85 -5.71 5.72 -4.76
C GLY A 85 -6.58 4.51 -5.11
N ASP A 86 -6.28 3.78 -6.19
CA ASP A 86 -7.02 2.59 -6.65
C ASP A 86 -6.49 1.27 -6.05
N LEU A 87 -5.59 1.34 -5.06
CA LEU A 87 -5.09 0.13 -4.39
C LEU A 87 -6.14 -0.49 -3.48
N ASP A 88 -6.26 -1.82 -3.56
CA ASP A 88 -7.20 -2.61 -2.76
C ASP A 88 -6.69 -2.82 -1.32
N LEU A 89 -7.40 -2.23 -0.36
CA LEU A 89 -7.12 -2.35 1.07
C LEU A 89 -7.08 -3.81 1.55
N SER A 90 -7.84 -4.71 0.93
CA SER A 90 -7.88 -6.12 1.33
C SER A 90 -6.60 -6.89 0.99
N HIS A 91 -5.81 -6.41 0.02
CA HIS A 91 -4.57 -7.07 -0.42
C HIS A 91 -3.33 -6.46 0.23
N LEU A 92 -3.33 -5.15 0.51
CA LEU A 92 -2.17 -4.41 1.00
C LEU A 92 -1.50 -5.02 2.24
N GLY A 93 -2.27 -5.63 3.16
CA GLY A 93 -1.73 -6.26 4.36
C GLY A 93 -0.93 -7.54 4.14
N SER A 94 -1.01 -8.14 2.94
CA SER A 94 -0.36 -9.42 2.61
C SER A 94 0.80 -9.31 1.63
N GLU A 95 0.87 -8.25 0.82
CA GLU A 95 1.81 -8.17 -0.31
C GLU A 95 3.28 -8.25 0.10
N LEU A 96 3.70 -7.48 1.11
CA LEU A 96 5.08 -7.53 1.57
C LEU A 96 5.47 -8.90 2.12
N ARG A 97 4.54 -9.59 2.80
CA ARG A 97 4.74 -10.96 3.26
C ARG A 97 4.86 -11.92 2.08
N ILE A 98 3.94 -11.83 1.12
CA ILE A 98 3.91 -12.68 -0.06
C ILE A 98 5.22 -12.54 -0.82
N LEU A 99 5.72 -11.32 -1.02
CA LEU A 99 6.96 -11.10 -1.75
C LEU A 99 8.19 -11.65 -1.02
N LEU A 100 8.25 -11.54 0.31
CA LEU A 100 9.34 -12.11 1.12
C LEU A 100 9.32 -13.64 1.20
N GLU A 101 8.14 -14.24 1.07
CA GLU A 101 7.92 -15.69 1.14
C GLU A 101 7.83 -16.33 -0.25
N ALA A 102 7.82 -15.54 -1.33
CA ALA A 102 7.79 -16.02 -2.71
C ALA A 102 9.14 -16.63 -3.11
N GLU A 103 9.06 -17.81 -3.69
CA GLU A 103 10.19 -18.55 -4.27
C GLU A 103 9.98 -18.61 -5.80
N ASP A 104 11.06 -18.51 -6.55
CA ASP A 104 11.08 -18.73 -7.99
C ASP A 104 10.97 -20.22 -8.34
N ASP A 105 11.00 -20.55 -9.63
CA ASP A 105 10.91 -21.94 -10.12
C ASP A 105 12.09 -22.83 -9.64
N ASP A 106 13.21 -22.22 -9.24
CA ASP A 106 14.40 -22.87 -8.70
C ASP A 106 14.41 -22.93 -7.16
N GLY A 107 13.34 -22.44 -6.50
CA GLY A 107 13.21 -22.41 -5.04
C GLY A 107 14.00 -21.28 -4.36
N ALA A 108 14.57 -20.35 -5.14
CA ALA A 108 15.28 -19.20 -4.61
C ALA A 108 14.29 -18.07 -4.27
N ARG A 109 14.50 -17.41 -3.13
CA ARG A 109 13.69 -16.27 -2.73
C ARG A 109 14.20 -14.99 -3.36
N LEU A 110 13.27 -14.12 -3.73
CA LEU A 110 13.60 -12.76 -4.12
C LEU A 110 14.23 -12.03 -2.94
N MET A 111 15.41 -11.48 -3.18
CA MET A 111 16.13 -10.74 -2.15
C MET A 111 15.88 -9.25 -2.34
N PRO A 112 15.49 -8.51 -1.28
CA PRO A 112 15.44 -7.06 -1.35
C PRO A 112 16.77 -6.49 -1.83
N GLY A 113 16.73 -5.63 -2.85
CA GLY A 113 17.89 -4.99 -3.45
C GLY A 113 18.49 -5.76 -4.61
N SER A 114 17.97 -6.97 -4.90
CA SER A 114 18.28 -7.68 -6.14
C SER A 114 17.69 -6.98 -7.37
N SER A 115 18.06 -7.44 -8.56
CA SER A 115 17.47 -6.95 -9.81
C SER A 115 15.97 -7.14 -9.88
N GLY A 116 15.42 -8.23 -9.32
CA GLY A 116 13.98 -8.51 -9.29
C GLY A 116 13.21 -7.72 -8.24
N TRP A 117 13.89 -7.26 -7.20
CA TRP A 117 13.35 -6.40 -6.16
C TRP A 117 14.28 -5.20 -5.93
N PRO A 118 14.33 -4.24 -6.87
CA PRO A 118 15.25 -3.13 -6.78
C PRO A 118 14.89 -2.25 -5.58
N ALA A 119 15.95 -1.77 -4.92
CA ALA A 119 15.84 -0.76 -3.89
C ALA A 119 15.29 0.54 -4.50
N PRO A 120 14.44 1.28 -3.77
CA PRO A 120 13.93 2.56 -4.24
C PRO A 120 15.05 3.60 -4.34
N THR A 121 14.93 4.51 -5.31
CA THR A 121 15.88 5.59 -5.55
C THR A 121 15.22 6.92 -5.21
N GLY A 122 15.35 7.38 -3.96
CA GLY A 122 14.68 8.60 -3.51
C GLY A 122 15.06 9.00 -2.08
N PRO A 123 14.48 10.09 -1.55
CA PRO A 123 14.84 10.63 -0.23
C PRO A 123 14.63 9.64 0.92
N TYR A 124 13.74 8.66 0.73
CA TYR A 124 13.41 7.65 1.75
C TYR A 124 14.13 6.31 1.57
N ALA A 125 15.07 6.20 0.62
CA ALA A 125 15.81 4.95 0.36
C ALA A 125 16.54 4.43 1.61
N GLY A 126 17.11 5.31 2.42
CA GLY A 126 17.75 4.94 3.69
C GLY A 126 16.79 4.26 4.68
N ARG A 127 15.50 4.63 4.67
CA ARG A 127 14.47 4.01 5.52
C ARG A 127 14.10 2.62 5.04
N TRP A 128 14.06 2.42 3.73
CA TRP A 128 13.89 1.10 3.13
C TRP A 128 15.06 0.18 3.48
N HIS A 129 16.31 0.65 3.36
CA HIS A 129 17.49 -0.14 3.73
C HIS A 129 17.49 -0.52 5.22
N ALA A 130 17.10 0.41 6.10
CA ALA A 130 16.96 0.12 7.53
C ALA A 130 15.90 -0.96 7.81
N LEU A 131 14.76 -0.92 7.10
CA LEU A 131 13.75 -1.98 7.17
C LEU A 131 14.30 -3.34 6.72
N MET A 132 14.98 -3.39 5.58
CA MET A 132 15.54 -4.65 5.04
C MET A 132 16.63 -5.23 5.94
N HIS A 133 17.45 -4.37 6.56
CA HIS A 133 18.40 -4.81 7.58
C HIS A 133 17.69 -5.44 8.78
N MET A 134 16.65 -4.76 9.31
CA MET A 134 15.86 -5.23 10.45
C MET A 134 15.21 -6.60 10.18
N ILE A 135 14.69 -6.83 8.96
CA ILE A 135 14.12 -8.13 8.56
C ILE A 135 15.12 -9.28 8.74
N GLY A 136 16.41 -9.05 8.44
CA GLY A 136 17.47 -10.05 8.57
C GLY A 136 18.10 -10.14 9.95
N SER A 137 18.11 -9.06 10.73
CA SER A 137 18.82 -8.98 12.01
C SER A 137 17.93 -9.17 13.24
N ASP A 138 16.63 -8.85 13.16
CA ASP A 138 15.70 -8.92 14.29
C ASP A 138 14.33 -9.51 13.87
N PRO A 139 14.21 -10.86 13.84
CA PRO A 139 12.97 -11.54 13.44
C PRO A 139 11.77 -11.26 14.36
N GLU A 140 12.01 -10.95 15.64
CA GLU A 140 10.95 -10.67 16.60
C GLU A 140 10.34 -9.30 16.34
N GLN A 141 11.19 -8.29 16.15
CA GLN A 141 10.77 -6.96 15.74
C GLN A 141 10.09 -7.00 14.37
N TRP A 142 10.60 -7.77 13.42
CA TRP A 142 9.96 -7.96 12.12
C TRP A 142 8.57 -8.57 12.26
N ALA A 143 8.40 -9.61 13.08
CA ALA A 143 7.10 -10.22 13.32
C ALA A 143 6.10 -9.23 13.93
N LEU A 144 6.56 -8.30 14.78
CA LEU A 144 5.75 -7.20 15.29
C LEU A 144 5.34 -6.25 14.17
N VAL A 145 6.30 -5.68 13.43
CA VAL A 145 6.05 -4.75 12.31
C VAL A 145 5.09 -5.35 11.29
N ARG A 146 5.30 -6.60 10.88
CA ARG A 146 4.43 -7.32 9.94
C ARG A 146 2.99 -7.40 10.43
N ARG A 147 2.77 -7.78 11.70
CA ARG A 147 1.42 -7.81 12.30
C ARG A 147 0.80 -6.41 12.31
N SER A 148 1.58 -5.37 12.55
CA SER A 148 1.12 -3.98 12.55
C SER A 148 0.69 -3.50 11.18
N VAL A 149 1.42 -3.86 10.13
CA VAL A 149 1.05 -3.55 8.74
C VAL A 149 -0.32 -4.15 8.43
N SER A 150 -0.52 -5.45 8.70
CA SER A 150 -1.82 -6.10 8.47
C SER A 150 -2.93 -5.44 9.31
N ARG A 151 -2.66 -5.07 10.56
CA ARG A 151 -3.64 -4.38 11.42
C ARG A 151 -4.01 -2.99 10.91
N ALA A 152 -3.04 -2.20 10.43
CA ALA A 152 -3.29 -0.86 9.91
C ALA A 152 -4.24 -0.92 8.70
N PHE A 153 -3.99 -1.85 7.77
CA PHE A 153 -4.86 -2.05 6.61
C PHE A 153 -6.21 -2.67 6.97
N ASP A 154 -6.27 -3.63 7.90
CA ASP A 154 -7.53 -4.18 8.42
C ASP A 154 -8.40 -3.09 9.06
N SER A 155 -7.81 -2.18 9.84
CA SER A 155 -8.50 -1.06 10.46
C SER A 155 -9.06 -0.10 9.40
N LEU A 156 -8.28 0.20 8.35
CA LEU A 156 -8.77 1.03 7.24
C LEU A 156 -9.87 0.35 6.45
N LEU A 157 -9.74 -0.95 6.17
CA LEU A 157 -10.76 -1.73 5.48
C LEU A 157 -12.06 -1.76 6.28
N TRP A 158 -11.96 -1.96 7.60
CA TRP A 158 -13.13 -1.89 8.49
C TRP A 158 -13.75 -0.50 8.44
N HIS A 159 -12.94 0.57 8.53
CA HIS A 159 -13.41 1.96 8.46
C HIS A 159 -14.14 2.24 7.14
N ALA A 160 -13.55 1.84 6.02
CA ALA A 160 -14.13 1.97 4.68
C ALA A 160 -15.47 1.24 4.51
N ARG A 161 -15.70 0.16 5.28
CA ARG A 161 -16.97 -0.59 5.25
C ARG A 161 -18.09 0.06 6.06
N HIS A 162 -17.75 0.73 7.16
CA HIS A 162 -18.73 1.23 8.13
C HIS A 162 -18.97 2.74 8.06
N LEU A 163 -18.02 3.48 7.51
CA LEU A 163 -18.10 4.93 7.28
C LEU A 163 -17.65 5.24 5.85
N PRO A 164 -18.35 4.72 4.83
CA PRO A 164 -18.03 5.09 3.46
C PRO A 164 -18.30 6.59 3.28
N HIS A 165 -17.29 7.33 2.82
CA HIS A 165 -17.48 8.72 2.38
C HIS A 165 -18.29 8.81 1.07
N LEU A 166 -18.68 7.66 0.50
CA LEU A 166 -19.41 7.56 -0.76
C LEU A 166 -20.89 7.86 -0.51
N ALA A 167 -21.46 8.77 -1.30
CA ALA A 167 -22.91 8.96 -1.34
C ALA A 167 -23.60 7.64 -1.73
N ASP A 168 -24.76 7.36 -1.11
CA ASP A 168 -25.57 6.18 -1.43
C ASP A 168 -25.82 6.07 -2.94
N GLY A 169 -25.44 4.93 -3.53
CA GLY A 169 -25.55 4.65 -4.97
C GLY A 169 -24.27 4.87 -5.79
N ALA A 170 -23.34 5.73 -5.36
CA ALA A 170 -22.04 5.89 -6.02
C ALA A 170 -21.14 4.65 -5.83
N TYR A 171 -21.28 3.98 -4.69
CA TYR A 171 -20.51 2.78 -4.36
C TYR A 171 -20.68 1.64 -5.37
N ASN A 172 -21.90 1.37 -5.85
CA ASN A 172 -22.11 0.29 -6.84
C ASN A 172 -21.45 0.62 -8.19
N THR A 173 -21.50 1.89 -8.60
CA THR A 173 -20.89 2.37 -9.85
C THR A 173 -19.36 2.27 -9.80
N VAL A 174 -18.78 2.64 -8.65
CA VAL A 174 -17.36 2.49 -8.34
C VAL A 174 -16.97 1.01 -8.27
N LEU A 175 -17.74 0.18 -7.57
CA LEU A 175 -17.50 -1.25 -7.46
C LEU A 175 -17.52 -1.93 -8.83
N ASP A 176 -18.47 -1.60 -9.71
CA ASP A 176 -18.58 -2.16 -11.07
C ASP A 176 -17.41 -1.76 -11.97
N TYR A 177 -16.94 -0.51 -11.90
CA TYR A 177 -15.72 -0.09 -12.58
C TYR A 177 -14.50 -0.89 -12.10
N ARG A 178 -14.39 -1.09 -10.79
CA ARG A 178 -13.23 -1.74 -10.19
C ARG A 178 -13.25 -3.26 -10.31
N LEU A 179 -14.41 -3.91 -10.28
CA LEU A 179 -14.56 -5.33 -10.64
C LEU A 179 -14.20 -5.58 -12.11
N ARG A 180 -14.36 -4.58 -12.99
CA ARG A 180 -13.89 -4.64 -14.39
C ARG A 180 -12.37 -4.47 -14.51
N LEU A 181 -11.75 -3.72 -13.60
CA LEU A 181 -10.29 -3.51 -13.59
C LEU A 181 -9.54 -4.62 -12.85
N ALA A 182 -10.07 -5.08 -11.72
CA ALA A 182 -9.54 -6.20 -10.98
C ALA A 182 -9.76 -7.44 -11.83
N GLN A 183 -8.68 -8.00 -12.40
CA GLN A 183 -8.70 -9.19 -13.26
C GLN A 183 -9.26 -10.46 -12.56
N ARG A 184 -9.77 -10.32 -11.32
CA ARG A 184 -10.56 -11.34 -10.60
C ARG A 184 -11.70 -10.67 -9.82
N PRO A 185 -12.95 -11.12 -9.96
CA PRO A 185 -14.05 -10.62 -9.15
C PRO A 185 -13.85 -11.06 -7.70
N ARG A 186 -13.80 -10.11 -6.77
CA ARG A 186 -13.74 -10.37 -5.32
C ARG A 186 -14.72 -9.43 -4.62
N GLY A 187 -15.59 -10.01 -3.80
CA GLY A 187 -16.83 -9.40 -3.35
C GLY A 187 -16.73 -8.25 -2.33
N ASP A 188 -15.54 -7.82 -1.95
CA ASP A 188 -15.37 -6.81 -0.89
C ASP A 188 -14.15 -5.92 -1.12
N TYR A 189 -14.03 -5.43 -2.35
CA TYR A 189 -13.00 -4.47 -2.73
C TYR A 189 -13.27 -3.10 -2.05
N ARG A 190 -12.24 -2.52 -1.42
CA ARG A 190 -12.24 -1.13 -0.92
C ARG A 190 -10.92 -0.48 -1.30
N SER A 191 -10.98 0.71 -1.87
CA SER A 191 -9.80 1.45 -2.32
C SER A 191 -9.20 2.34 -1.23
N LEU A 192 -7.93 2.72 -1.38
CA LEU A 192 -7.33 3.79 -0.58
C LEU A 192 -8.01 5.14 -0.78
N ALA A 193 -8.51 5.42 -1.99
CA ALA A 193 -9.21 6.66 -2.29
C ALA A 193 -10.46 6.87 -1.42
N GLU A 194 -11.15 5.80 -1.02
CA GLU A 194 -12.34 5.88 -0.17
C GLU A 194 -12.04 6.32 1.27
N VAL A 195 -10.81 6.11 1.75
CA VAL A 195 -10.38 6.49 3.10
C VAL A 195 -9.45 7.71 3.10
N ALA A 196 -9.08 8.22 1.92
CA ALA A 196 -8.12 9.31 1.76
C ALA A 196 -8.46 10.56 2.57
N LEU A 197 -9.74 10.94 2.63
CA LEU A 197 -10.19 12.09 3.44
C LEU A 197 -9.89 11.88 4.93
N SER A 198 -10.17 10.69 5.46
CA SER A 198 -9.87 10.34 6.86
C SER A 198 -8.36 10.31 7.14
N LEU A 199 -7.55 10.04 6.12
CA LEU A 199 -6.09 10.11 6.18
C LEU A 199 -5.56 11.56 6.05
N GLY A 200 -6.40 12.52 5.67
CA GLY A 200 -6.00 13.89 5.34
C GLY A 200 -5.26 14.01 4.00
N MET A 201 -5.48 13.06 3.09
CA MET A 201 -4.83 12.99 1.79
C MET A 201 -5.66 13.74 0.74
N SER A 202 -5.03 14.73 0.10
CA SER A 202 -5.57 15.45 -1.06
C SER A 202 -4.44 16.16 -1.80
N PRO A 203 -4.41 16.16 -3.14
CA PRO A 203 -5.33 15.40 -4.01
C PRO A 203 -5.05 13.89 -3.99
N VAL A 204 -6.02 13.09 -4.45
CA VAL A 204 -5.95 11.63 -4.49
C VAL A 204 -5.74 11.14 -5.92
N PRO A 205 -4.58 10.56 -6.26
CA PRO A 205 -4.32 10.04 -7.59
C PRO A 205 -5.12 8.75 -7.85
N VAL A 206 -6.01 8.79 -8.84
CA VAL A 206 -6.82 7.65 -9.32
C VAL A 206 -6.77 7.59 -10.84
N ARG A 207 -6.99 6.41 -11.43
CA ARG A 207 -6.93 6.22 -12.88
C ARG A 207 -8.00 7.01 -13.64
N ASP A 208 -9.21 7.10 -13.10
CA ASP A 208 -10.31 7.85 -13.70
C ASP A 208 -11.17 8.52 -12.60
N PRO A 209 -10.98 9.84 -12.37
CA PRO A 209 -11.71 10.59 -11.34
C PRO A 209 -13.23 10.61 -11.54
N ARG A 210 -13.73 10.33 -12.75
CA ARG A 210 -15.17 10.39 -13.04
C ARG A 210 -15.96 9.35 -12.26
N TRP A 211 -15.32 8.26 -11.85
CA TRP A 211 -15.95 7.24 -11.00
C TRP A 211 -16.09 7.69 -9.56
N TYR A 212 -15.39 8.76 -9.16
CA TYR A 212 -15.41 9.32 -7.82
C TYR A 212 -16.19 10.65 -7.76
N GLN A 213 -17.15 10.86 -8.67
CA GLN A 213 -18.02 12.04 -8.65
C GLN A 213 -18.72 12.19 -7.28
N GLY A 214 -18.58 13.36 -6.67
CA GLY A 214 -18.96 13.62 -5.27
C GLY A 214 -17.76 13.82 -4.33
N TYR A 215 -16.53 13.60 -4.81
CA TYR A 215 -15.28 13.90 -4.11
C TYR A 215 -14.50 14.99 -4.84
N ASP A 216 -14.44 16.19 -4.27
CA ASP A 216 -13.72 17.33 -4.86
C ASP A 216 -12.17 17.19 -4.80
N LEU A 217 -11.66 16.04 -4.35
CA LEU A 217 -10.24 15.82 -4.03
C LEU A 217 -9.55 14.85 -5.00
N MET A 218 -10.23 14.38 -6.05
CA MET A 218 -9.71 13.32 -6.93
C MET A 218 -8.96 13.91 -8.13
N THR A 219 -7.78 13.37 -8.41
CA THR A 219 -6.95 13.77 -9.55
C THR A 219 -6.60 12.56 -10.41
N THR A 220 -6.50 12.77 -11.72
CA THR A 220 -6.08 11.72 -12.64
C THR A 220 -4.61 11.39 -12.37
N ALA A 221 -4.31 10.14 -12.05
CA ALA A 221 -2.94 9.65 -12.08
C ALA A 221 -2.48 9.60 -13.54
N GLU A 222 -1.30 10.14 -13.84
CA GLU A 222 -0.69 9.97 -15.15
C GLU A 222 -0.51 8.46 -15.41
N ALA A 223 -0.87 8.00 -16.61
CA ALA A 223 -0.89 6.57 -16.92
C ALA A 223 0.53 6.00 -16.86
N SER A 224 0.74 5.03 -15.96
CA SER A 224 1.94 4.17 -15.92
C SER A 224 1.87 3.07 -16.98
#